data_AF-A0A0K2RCT3-F1
#
_entry.id   AF-A0A0K2RCT3-F1
#
_cell.length_a   1.000
_cell.length_b   1.000
_cell.length_c   1.000
_cell.angle_alpha   90.00
_cell.angle_beta   90.00
_cell.angle_gamma   90.00
#
_symmetry.space_group_name_H-M   'P 1'
#
loop_
_entity.id
_entity.type
_entity.pdbx_description
1 polymer ?
#
loop_
_entity_poly.entity_id
_entity_poly.type
_entity_poly.pdbx_seq_one_letter_code
_entity_poly.pdbx_strand_id
1 'polypeptide(L)' 'MPSVLSEDLHRRIKGSELIIYPDSGHGGIFQHHTRFAPAVVEFLAP' A
#
# COMPACT_ATOMS: atom_id res chain seq x y z
N MET A 1 -6.21 7.58 8.71
CA MET A 1 -5.87 6.39 9.54
C MET A 1 -4.38 6.47 9.86
N PRO A 2 -3.92 6.18 11.08
CA PRO A 2 -2.50 6.35 11.41
C PRO A 2 -1.62 5.31 10.70
N SER A 3 -0.60 5.78 9.97
CA SER A 3 0.32 4.93 9.18
C SER A 3 1.24 4.05 10.04
N VAL A 4 1.40 4.35 11.33
CA VAL A 4 2.29 3.63 12.26
C VAL A 4 1.94 2.13 12.35
N LEU A 5 0.65 1.78 12.30
CA LEU A 5 0.24 0.37 12.31
C LEU A 5 0.64 -0.36 11.01
N SER A 6 0.58 0.33 9.87
CA SER A 6 1.02 -0.23 8.59
C SER A 6 2.53 -0.46 8.56
N GLU A 7 3.32 0.47 9.12
CA GLU A 7 4.77 0.31 9.26
C GLU A 7 5.15 -0.85 10.20
N ASP A 8 4.43 -1.01 11.32
CA ASP A 8 4.65 -2.13 12.23
C ASP A 8 4.36 -3.48 11.58
N LEU A 9 3.25 -3.59 10.83
CA LEU A 9 2.95 -4.80 10.06
C LEU A 9 4.03 -5.11 9.02
N HIS A 10 4.48 -4.11 8.26
CA HIS A 10 5.53 -4.28 7.26
C HIS A 10 6.84 -4.81 7.87
N ARG A 11 7.25 -4.30 9.05
CA ARG A 11 8.44 -4.81 9.76
C ARG A 11 8.31 -6.29 10.18
N ARG A 12 7.10 -6.76 10.46
CA ARG A 12 6.83 -8.13 10.93
C ARG A 12 6.70 -9.14 9.80
N ILE A 13 6.18 -8.73 8.65
CA ILE A 13 5.89 -9.61 7.51
C ILE A 13 7.05 -9.57 6.52
N LYS A 14 7.86 -10.62 6.50
CA LYS A 14 8.95 -10.76 5.53
C LYS A 14 8.41 -10.81 4.10
N GLY A 15 9.06 -10.10 3.18
CA GLY A 15 8.66 -10.03 1.78
C GLY A 15 7.41 -9.16 1.53
N SER A 16 6.94 -8.41 2.53
CA SER A 16 5.89 -7.43 2.32
C SER A 16 6.44 -6.15 1.68
N GLU A 17 5.57 -5.40 1.01
CA GLU A 17 5.83 -4.04 0.52
C GLU A 17 4.84 -3.07 1.17
N LEU A 18 5.32 -1.85 1.50
CA LEU A 18 4.50 -0.80 2.09
C LEU A 18 4.49 0.43 1.20
N ILE A 19 3.31 0.73 0.63
CA ILE A 19 3.06 1.95 -0.16
C ILE A 19 2.07 2.83 0.61
N ILE A 20 2.47 4.07 0.91
CA ILE A 20 1.63 5.07 1.58
C ILE A 20 1.26 6.16 0.58
N TYR A 21 -0.05 6.34 0.34
CA TYR A 21 -0.57 7.45 -0.44
C TYR A 21 -0.83 8.66 0.49
N PRO A 22 -0.12 9.80 0.30
CA PRO A 22 -0.36 10.99 1.11
C PRO A 22 -1.78 11.53 0.87
N ASP A 23 -2.32 12.24 1.87
CA ASP A 23 -3.62 12.92 1.80
C ASP A 23 -4.82 12.01 1.46
N SER A 24 -4.67 10.71 1.65
CA SER A 24 -5.70 9.70 1.36
C SER A 24 -6.61 9.41 2.54
N GLY A 25 -7.90 9.24 2.24
CA GLY A 25 -8.91 8.78 3.18
C GLY A 25 -9.05 7.26 3.22
N HIS A 26 -10.17 6.75 3.74
CA HIS A 26 -10.47 5.31 3.71
C HIS A 26 -10.51 4.74 2.28
N GLY A 27 -10.84 5.58 1.28
CA GLY A 27 -10.90 5.22 -0.13
C GLY A 27 -9.60 5.46 -0.93
N GLY A 28 -8.42 5.48 -0.29
CA GLY A 28 -7.15 5.82 -0.95
C GLY A 28 -6.85 5.03 -2.24
N ILE A 29 -7.28 3.76 -2.31
CA ILE A 29 -7.14 2.93 -3.51
C ILE A 29 -7.92 3.45 -4.72
N PHE A 30 -9.06 4.12 -4.50
CA PHE A 30 -9.86 4.73 -5.57
C PHE A 30 -9.29 6.11 -5.94
N GLN A 31 -8.79 6.85 -4.96
CA GLN A 31 -8.14 8.15 -5.15
C GLN A 31 -6.85 8.02 -5.97
N HIS A 32 -6.09 6.93 -5.78
CA HIS A 32 -4.82 6.65 -6.45
C HIS A 32 -4.85 5.39 -7.33
N HIS A 33 -6.01 5.06 -7.92
CA HIS A 33 -6.19 3.83 -8.70
C HIS A 33 -5.15 3.64 -9.82
N THR A 34 -4.71 4.73 -10.45
CA THR A 34 -3.68 4.71 -11.52
C THR A 34 -2.29 4.33 -11.03
N ARG A 35 -1.98 4.51 -9.74
CA ARG A 35 -0.75 4.01 -9.11
C ARG A 35 -0.94 2.66 -8.44
N PHE A 36 -2.11 2.45 -7.83
CA PHE A 36 -2.42 1.22 -7.12
C PHE A 36 -2.47 0.00 -8.04
N ALA A 37 -3.21 0.07 -9.15
CA ALA A 37 -3.41 -1.09 -10.00
C ALA A 37 -2.10 -1.64 -10.62
N PRO A 38 -1.20 -0.80 -11.18
CA PRO A 38 0.09 -1.29 -11.68
C PRO A 38 0.97 -1.89 -10.59
N ALA A 39 1.06 -1.26 -9.41
CA ALA A 39 1.88 -1.76 -8.30
C ALA A 39 1.45 -3.15 -7.83
N VAL A 40 0.13 -3.40 -7.76
CA VAL A 40 -0.39 -4.73 -7.39
C VAL A 40 -0.08 -5.77 -8.47
N VAL A 41 -0.20 -5.41 -9.76
CA VAL A 41 0.15 -6.33 -10.85
C VAL A 41 1.63 -6.68 -10.83
N GLU A 42 2.50 -5.70 -10.58
CA GLU A 42 3.95 -5.92 -10.45
C GLU A 42 4.28 -6.82 -9.26
N PHE A 43 3.69 -6.56 -8.09
CA PHE A 43 3.90 -7.39 -6.91
C PHE A 43 3.44 -8.85 -7.08
N LEU A 44 2.36 -9.07 -7.84
CA LEU A 44 1.80 -10.41 -8.09
C LEU A 44 2.38 -11.11 -9.33
N ALA A 45 3.27 -10.45 -10.08
CA ALA A 45 3.88 -11.03 -11.26
C ALA A 45 4.78 -12.23 -10.89
N PRO A 46 4.93 -13.23 -11.78
CA PRO A 46 5.73 -14.44 -11.54
C PRO A 46 7.23 -14.18 -11.36
#